data_AF-A0JY57-F1
#
_entry.id   AF-A0JY57-F1
#
_cell.length_a   1.000
_cell.length_b   1.000
_cell.length_c   1.000
_cell.angle_alpha   90.00
_cell.angle_beta   90.00
_cell.angle_gamma   90.00
#
_symmetry.space_group_name_H-M   'P 1'
#
loop_
_entity.id
_entity.type
_entity.pdbx_description
1 polymer ?
#
loop_
_entity_poly.entity_id
_entity_poly.type
_entity_poly.pdbx_seq_one_letter_code
_entity_poly.pdbx_strand_id
1 'polypeptide(L)'
;MPRSNRPRRAASGKLGQTSRKHAAGPVPELDLERARSGIARRESAPDGEWMVRTMTAKRAEKAYICPGCSTAVLPGVEHLVVWAEDHLFGAAAGLAERRHWHSNCWTSRTYRYR
;
A
#
# COMPACT_ATOMS: atom_id res chain seq x y z
N MET A 1 27.57 65.70 -18.96
CA MET A 1 28.89 65.23 -19.44
C MET A 1 29.30 63.96 -18.66
N PRO A 2 30.00 63.01 -19.29
CA PRO A 2 30.15 61.59 -18.89
C PRO A 2 31.18 61.43 -17.73
N ARG A 3 31.31 60.29 -17.03
CA ARG A 3 32.00 59.07 -17.48
C ARG A 3 31.69 57.87 -16.59
N SER A 4 31.40 56.76 -17.25
CA SER A 4 31.58 55.40 -16.77
C SER A 4 33.01 55.19 -16.27
N ASN A 5 33.20 54.56 -15.12
CA ASN A 5 34.42 53.81 -14.85
C ASN A 5 34.09 52.48 -14.17
N ARG A 6 34.35 51.40 -14.91
CA ARG A 6 34.01 50.01 -14.62
C ARG A 6 35.29 49.28 -14.19
N PRO A 7 35.36 48.69 -12.99
CA PRO A 7 36.35 47.66 -12.71
C PRO A 7 35.87 46.29 -13.24
N ARG A 8 36.81 45.53 -13.81
CA ARG A 8 36.61 44.27 -14.54
C ARG A 8 36.45 43.06 -13.60
N ARG A 9 35.86 42.01 -14.16
CA ARG A 9 35.50 40.68 -13.60
C ARG A 9 36.61 39.96 -12.82
N ALA A 10 36.20 39.18 -11.82
CA ALA A 10 36.68 37.82 -11.62
C ALA A 10 35.46 36.90 -11.41
N ALA A 11 35.35 35.86 -12.24
CA ALA A 11 34.33 34.82 -12.12
C ALA A 11 34.66 33.94 -10.92
N SER A 12 33.68 33.65 -10.06
CA SER A 12 33.84 32.70 -8.97
C SER A 12 32.53 31.96 -8.71
N GLY A 13 32.58 30.66 -9.04
CA GLY A 13 31.93 29.55 -8.34
C GLY A 13 30.44 29.65 -8.01
N LYS A 14 29.60 29.06 -8.87
CA LYS A 14 28.32 28.47 -8.43
C LYS A 14 28.63 27.24 -7.55
N LEU A 15 28.60 27.39 -6.23
CA LEU A 15 28.21 26.31 -5.32
C LEU A 15 26.67 26.24 -5.35
N GLY A 16 25.96 25.12 -5.39
CA GLY A 16 26.31 23.70 -5.32
C GLY A 16 24.98 22.98 -5.15
N GLN A 17 24.22 22.80 -6.24
CA GLN A 17 23.02 21.97 -6.22
C GLN A 17 23.46 20.51 -6.27
N THR A 18 23.45 19.83 -5.12
CA THR A 18 23.63 18.37 -5.08
C THR A 18 22.31 17.68 -5.44
N SER A 19 21.85 17.90 -6.68
CA SER A 19 20.85 17.04 -7.27
C SER A 19 21.49 15.66 -7.46
N ARG A 20 21.13 14.71 -6.60
CA ARG A 20 21.50 13.31 -6.77
C ARG A 20 20.79 12.80 -8.03
N LYS A 21 21.50 12.97 -9.14
CA LYS A 21 21.47 12.23 -10.40
C LYS A 21 21.00 10.78 -10.20
N HIS A 22 19.68 10.59 -10.24
CA HIS A 22 19.10 9.29 -10.55
C HIS A 22 19.31 9.12 -12.05
N ALA A 23 20.40 8.43 -12.39
CA ALA A 23 20.72 8.05 -13.74
C ALA A 23 19.50 7.32 -14.34
N ALA A 24 19.17 7.67 -15.58
CA ALA A 24 18.14 7.04 -16.39
C ALA A 24 18.54 5.59 -16.70
N GLY A 25 18.37 4.69 -15.73
CA GLY A 25 18.18 3.27 -16.00
C GLY A 25 16.78 3.03 -16.56
N PRO A 26 16.51 1.87 -17.18
CA PRO A 26 15.14 1.50 -17.52
C PRO A 26 14.31 1.66 -16.25
N VAL A 27 13.24 2.45 -16.31
CA VAL A 27 12.24 2.48 -15.24
C VAL A 27 11.94 1.02 -14.90
N PRO A 28 12.12 0.58 -13.64
CA PRO A 28 11.76 -0.78 -13.29
C PRO A 28 10.32 -0.95 -13.75
N GLU A 29 10.09 -1.90 -14.67
CA GLU A 29 8.77 -2.21 -15.19
C GLU A 29 7.86 -2.27 -13.98
N LEU A 30 6.91 -1.33 -13.92
CA LEU A 30 6.06 -1.16 -12.75
C LEU A 30 5.42 -2.52 -12.51
N ASP A 31 5.89 -3.24 -11.48
CA ASP A 31 5.39 -4.55 -11.12
C ASP A 31 3.92 -4.36 -10.76
N LEU A 32 3.06 -4.55 -11.76
CA LEU A 32 1.64 -4.25 -11.70
C LEU A 32 0.98 -5.10 -10.61
N GLU A 33 1.52 -6.30 -10.35
CA GLU A 33 1.10 -7.12 -9.24
C GLU A 33 1.45 -6.47 -7.91
N ARG A 34 2.68 -5.96 -7.70
CA ARG A 34 3.05 -5.23 -6.48
C ARG A 34 2.24 -3.95 -6.30
N ALA A 35 1.98 -3.22 -7.38
CA ALA A 35 1.17 -2.01 -7.36
C ALA A 35 -0.29 -2.31 -6.95
N ARG A 36 -0.86 -3.42 -7.42
CA ARG A 36 -2.26 -3.82 -7.15
C ARG A 36 -2.44 -4.59 -5.84
N SER A 37 -1.47 -5.40 -5.42
CA SER A 37 -1.52 -6.21 -4.19
C SER A 37 -1.12 -5.45 -2.93
N GLY A 38 -0.59 -4.23 -3.06
CA GLY A 38 -0.10 -3.43 -1.94
C GLY A 38 -1.14 -2.53 -1.28
N ILE A 39 -2.13 -2.06 -2.04
CA ILE A 39 -3.04 -1.00 -1.59
C ILE A 39 -4.30 -1.63 -1.00
N ALA A 40 -4.51 -1.38 0.30
CA ALA A 40 -5.74 -1.73 0.96
C ALA A 40 -6.81 -0.67 0.64
N ARG A 41 -8.03 -1.12 0.34
CA ARG A 41 -9.21 -0.28 0.13
C ARG A 41 -10.05 -0.27 1.40
N ARG A 42 -10.65 0.89 1.70
CA ARG A 42 -11.64 1.02 2.77
C ARG A 42 -12.99 0.51 2.28
N GLU A 43 -13.68 -0.27 3.08
CA GLU A 43 -15.05 -0.74 2.86
C GLU A 43 -15.89 -0.51 4.11
N SER A 44 -16.89 0.36 3.99
CA SER A 44 -17.90 0.61 5.01
C SER A 44 -18.98 -0.47 4.93
N ALA A 45 -19.33 -1.04 6.08
CA ALA A 45 -20.36 -2.05 6.20
C ALA A 45 -21.16 -1.88 7.51
N PRO A 46 -22.35 -2.49 7.65
CA PRO A 46 -23.14 -2.36 8.88
C PRO A 46 -22.45 -2.85 10.15
N ASP A 47 -21.42 -3.67 10.03
CA ASP A 47 -20.59 -4.18 11.14
C ASP A 47 -19.34 -3.34 11.42
N GLY A 48 -19.08 -2.27 10.67
CA GLY A 48 -17.99 -1.32 10.89
C GLY A 48 -17.23 -0.93 9.62
N GLU A 49 -16.13 -0.19 9.82
CA GLU A 49 -15.19 0.20 8.77
C GLU A 49 -14.04 -0.80 8.65
N TRP A 50 -13.82 -1.29 7.44
CA TRP A 50 -12.86 -2.35 7.15
C TRP A 50 -11.82 -1.91 6.15
N MET A 51 -10.57 -2.31 6.37
CA MET A 51 -9.53 -2.27 5.36
C MET A 51 -9.40 -3.64 4.72
N VAL A 52 -9.52 -3.68 3.38
CA VAL A 52 -9.52 -4.90 2.59
C VAL A 52 -8.36 -4.85 1.60
N ARG A 53 -7.52 -5.88 1.60
CA ARG A 53 -6.39 -6.01 0.68
C ARG A 53 -6.42 -7.34 -0.04
N THR A 54 -6.26 -7.31 -1.36
CA THR A 54 -6.12 -8.51 -2.17
C THR A 54 -4.76 -9.16 -1.97
N MET A 55 -4.76 -10.46 -1.68
CA MET A 55 -3.57 -11.30 -1.62
C MET A 55 -3.53 -12.19 -2.87
N THR A 56 -2.51 -11.99 -3.71
CA THR A 56 -2.34 -12.79 -4.93
C THR A 56 -1.91 -14.21 -4.60
N ALA A 57 -2.22 -15.15 -5.49
CA ALA A 57 -1.82 -16.56 -5.38
C ALA A 57 -0.31 -16.72 -5.07
N LYS A 58 0.54 -15.95 -5.75
CA LYS A 58 2.00 -15.99 -5.58
C LYS A 58 2.47 -15.58 -4.17
N ARG A 59 1.74 -14.73 -3.47
CA ARG A 59 2.05 -14.27 -2.10
C ARG A 59 1.31 -15.06 -1.02
N ALA A 60 0.37 -15.93 -1.41
CA ALA A 60 -0.37 -16.79 -0.52
C ALA A 60 0.46 -18.03 -0.18
N GLU A 61 1.48 -17.89 0.67
CA GLU A 61 2.40 -18.99 0.98
C GLU A 61 1.95 -19.84 2.18
N LYS A 62 0.99 -19.34 2.98
CA LYS A 62 0.55 -19.96 4.23
C LYS A 62 -0.96 -20.23 4.21
N ALA A 63 -1.36 -21.34 4.83
CA ALA A 63 -2.75 -21.68 5.04
C ALA A 63 -3.37 -20.88 6.20
N TYR A 64 -4.60 -20.42 6.03
CA TYR A 64 -5.38 -19.70 7.04
C TYR A 64 -6.82 -20.20 7.08
N ILE A 65 -7.54 -20.02 8.19
CA ILE A 65 -8.96 -20.40 8.29
C ILE A 65 -9.85 -19.21 7.95
N CYS A 66 -10.77 -19.40 6.99
CA CYS A 66 -11.72 -18.38 6.57
C CYS A 66 -12.86 -18.25 7.58
N PRO A 67 -13.11 -17.06 8.18
CA PRO A 67 -14.17 -16.88 9.17
C PRO A 67 -15.58 -17.14 8.62
N GLY A 68 -15.82 -16.88 7.33
CA GLY A 68 -17.16 -17.03 6.74
C GLY A 68 -17.62 -18.48 6.52
N CYS A 69 -16.70 -19.41 6.27
CA CYS A 69 -17.03 -20.81 5.96
C CYS A 69 -16.30 -21.83 6.86
N SER A 70 -15.41 -21.39 7.75
CA SER A 70 -14.55 -22.23 8.59
C SER A 70 -13.63 -23.19 7.83
N THR A 71 -13.48 -23.02 6.51
CA THR A 71 -12.58 -23.82 5.66
C THR A 71 -11.24 -23.12 5.48
N ALA A 72 -10.18 -23.91 5.28
CA ALA A 72 -8.85 -23.40 5.01
C ALA A 72 -8.75 -22.72 3.64
N VAL A 73 -8.21 -21.50 3.62
CA VAL A 73 -7.63 -20.86 2.44
C VAL A 73 -6.24 -21.47 2.27
N LEU A 74 -6.06 -22.26 1.21
CA LEU A 74 -4.80 -22.96 0.95
C LEU A 74 -3.74 -22.03 0.35
N PRO A 75 -2.44 -22.38 0.48
CA PRO A 75 -1.39 -21.71 -0.26
C PRO A 75 -1.65 -21.72 -1.77
N GLY A 76 -1.28 -20.65 -2.48
CA GLY A 76 -1.54 -20.48 -3.90
C GLY A 76 -2.96 -20.03 -4.25
N VAL A 77 -3.87 -19.89 -3.28
CA VAL A 77 -5.23 -19.39 -3.52
C VAL A 77 -5.28 -17.87 -3.36
N GLU A 78 -5.78 -17.17 -4.36
CA GLU A 78 -6.08 -15.74 -4.26
C GLU A 78 -7.21 -15.50 -3.25
N HIS A 79 -6.98 -14.60 -2.30
CA HIS A 79 -7.90 -14.35 -1.21
C HIS A 79 -7.76 -12.90 -0.69
N LEU A 80 -8.61 -12.53 0.26
CA LEU A 80 -8.62 -11.19 0.85
C LEU A 80 -8.07 -11.22 2.28
N VAL A 81 -7.27 -10.21 2.60
CA VAL A 81 -6.83 -9.92 3.97
C VAL A 81 -7.61 -8.71 4.45
N VAL A 82 -8.30 -8.88 5.56
CA VAL A 82 -9.24 -7.90 6.10
C VAL A 82 -8.88 -7.58 7.54
N TRP A 83 -8.91 -6.31 7.91
CA TRP A 83 -8.80 -5.87 9.30
C TRP A 83 -9.69 -4.67 9.57
N ALA A 84 -10.04 -4.46 10.85
CA ALA A 84 -10.78 -3.29 11.28
C ALA A 84 -9.92 -2.03 11.08
N GLU A 85 -10.50 -0.99 10.50
CA GLU A 85 -9.82 0.29 10.38
C GLU A 85 -9.73 1.00 11.74
N ASP A 86 -10.87 1.08 12.43
CA ASP A 86 -11.00 1.71 13.74
C ASP A 86 -10.81 0.66 14.85
N HIS A 87 -9.57 0.19 15.00
CA HIS A 87 -9.23 -0.66 16.12
C HIS A 87 -8.97 0.20 17.38
N LEU A 88 -9.50 -0.20 18.54
CA LEU A 88 -9.39 0.55 19.81
C LEU A 88 -7.94 0.89 20.21
N PHE A 89 -6.99 0.04 19.80
CA PHE A 89 -5.55 0.20 20.06
C PHE A 89 -4.78 0.78 18.86
N GLY A 90 -5.48 1.37 17.89
CA GLY A 90 -4.92 2.00 16.70
C GLY A 90 -4.68 1.04 15.53
N ALA A 91 -4.29 1.61 14.38
CA ALA A 91 -4.20 0.90 13.09
C ALA A 91 -3.25 -0.31 13.08
N ALA A 92 -2.15 -0.26 13.84
CA ALA A 92 -1.19 -1.36 13.92
C ALA A 92 -1.78 -2.60 14.60
N ALA A 93 -2.61 -2.40 15.63
CA ALA A 93 -3.30 -3.49 16.31
C ALA A 93 -4.36 -4.12 15.40
N GLY A 94 -5.12 -3.32 14.65
CA GLY A 94 -6.05 -3.84 13.64
C GLY A 94 -5.33 -4.72 12.61
N LEU A 95 -4.17 -4.26 12.10
CA LEU A 95 -3.38 -5.06 11.17
C LEU A 95 -2.83 -6.36 11.79
N ALA A 96 -2.47 -6.35 13.08
CA ALA A 96 -2.02 -7.55 13.78
C ALA A 96 -3.14 -8.60 13.90
N GLU A 97 -4.39 -8.17 14.04
CA GLU A 97 -5.59 -9.02 14.12
C GLU A 97 -6.23 -9.31 12.76
N ARG A 98 -5.50 -9.10 11.67
CA ARG A 98 -5.98 -9.33 10.30
C ARG A 98 -6.48 -10.77 10.09
N ARG A 99 -7.60 -10.88 9.39
CA ARG A 99 -8.26 -12.14 9.04
C ARG A 99 -8.17 -12.40 7.55
N HIS A 100 -8.12 -13.68 7.19
CA HIS A 100 -7.98 -14.11 5.79
C HIS A 100 -9.31 -14.71 5.34
N TRP A 101 -9.86 -14.20 4.24
CA TRP A 101 -11.17 -14.56 3.73
C TRP A 101 -11.07 -15.02 2.28
N HIS A 102 -11.83 -16.05 1.91
CA HIS A 102 -12.11 -16.25 0.49
C HIS A 102 -12.85 -15.04 -0.08
N SER A 103 -12.53 -14.65 -1.32
CA SER A 103 -13.15 -13.48 -1.95
C SER A 103 -14.68 -13.58 -1.97
N ASN A 104 -15.24 -14.75 -2.29
CA ASN A 104 -16.69 -14.96 -2.29
C ASN A 104 -17.29 -14.85 -0.87
N CYS A 105 -16.63 -15.45 0.14
CA CYS A 105 -17.11 -15.40 1.52
C CYS A 105 -17.12 -13.99 2.09
N TRP A 106 -16.19 -13.12 1.69
CA TRP A 106 -16.17 -11.72 2.11
C TRP A 106 -17.35 -10.93 1.54
N THR A 107 -17.61 -11.10 0.23
CA THR A 107 -18.70 -10.40 -0.48
C THR A 107 -20.08 -10.91 -0.04
N SER A 108 -20.21 -12.21 0.22
CA SER A 108 -21.47 -12.84 0.63
C SER A 108 -21.68 -12.87 2.14
N ARG A 109 -20.83 -12.20 2.94
CA ARG A 109 -20.93 -12.26 4.40
C ARG A 109 -22.25 -11.66 4.87
N THR A 110 -22.84 -12.28 5.88
CA THR A 110 -24.04 -11.74 6.51
C THR A 110 -23.64 -10.77 7.62
N TYR A 111 -24.15 -9.55 7.54
CA TYR A 111 -23.97 -8.56 8.59
C TYR A 111 -24.98 -8.85 9.70
N ARG A 112 -24.47 -9.10 10.91
CA ARG A 112 -25.31 -9.18 12.09
C ARG A 112 -25.31 -7.81 12.74
N TYR A 113 -26.47 -7.16 12.75
CA TYR A 113 -26.69 -5.98 13.59
C TYR A 113 -26.57 -6.43 15.04
N ARG A 114 -25.65 -5.82 15.77
CA ARG A 114 -25.42 -6.09 17.19
C ARG A 114 -26.23 -5.14 18.04
#